data_AF-A0AAE0GLR2-F1
#
_entry.id   AF-A0AAE0GLR2-F1
#
_cell.length_a   1.000
_cell.length_b   1.000
_cell.length_c   1.000
_cell.angle_alpha   90.00
_cell.angle_beta   90.00
_cell.angle_gamma   90.00
#
_symmetry.space_group_name_H-M   'P 1'
#
loop_
_entity.id
_entity.type
_entity.pdbx_description
1 polymer ?
#
loop_
_entity_poly.entity_id
_entity_poly.type
_entity_poly.pdbx_seq_one_letter_code
_entity_poly.pdbx_strand_id
1 'polypeptide(L)'
;MTAWLILVQNDTLAGKLWKQKTRTTLASFSNTRWWSRQEVENNITLHFGLLPEFLEELESRGIGDATTKKMLSIYRRDPLQLEVFFAAGYDGLMRMLQTTYNLEGDRLAILLAFRQVESLRAYGSQLAFDNEKRGLLPNTDAVIRRALEPAVGLVIKKEFPGHGIFTGKIHSIDIEDSAKWWYLIEYEDGDTETMDLQELRPHLSVHGSALRKFAIDGVVGAFKYLEDRLNGKCDSSYDCTHTYAVFKSAQLFDPSFVAENSGSIDASFVQQLACIVPLARANDGSLVSDLEGELPDYLSAAAGFTCDHTDVVAFTEAVLGWWRNHGNTIPKWSAAARIVFALSPNSCPCERVFSLLESMFGSGQETALADYLQAALMLRYNKRLQPYRSRIIF
;
A
#
# COMPACT_ATOMS: atom_id res chain seq x y z
N MET A 1 7.89 -0.48 -17.97
CA MET A 1 8.22 0.64 -17.06
C MET A 1 9.55 1.32 -17.31
N THR A 2 10.70 0.64 -17.38
CA THR A 2 12.01 1.31 -17.50
C THR A 2 12.15 2.32 -18.65
N ALA A 3 11.63 1.99 -19.85
CA ALA A 3 11.65 2.91 -20.98
C ALA A 3 10.86 4.20 -20.70
N TRP A 4 9.69 4.08 -20.03
CA TRP A 4 8.89 5.22 -19.60
C TRP A 4 9.63 6.11 -18.60
N LEU A 5 10.29 5.51 -17.60
CA LEU A 5 11.07 6.27 -16.62
C LEU A 5 12.23 7.04 -17.26
N ILE A 6 12.92 6.42 -18.23
CA ILE A 6 14.00 7.07 -18.98
C ILE A 6 13.48 8.26 -19.79
N LEU A 7 12.33 8.11 -20.46
CA LEU A 7 11.72 9.19 -21.23
C LEU A 7 11.35 10.38 -20.34
N VAL A 8 10.69 10.10 -19.21
CA VAL A 8 10.24 11.10 -18.23
C VAL A 8 11.42 11.86 -17.62
N GLN A 9 12.52 11.18 -17.33
CA GLN A 9 13.69 11.81 -16.71
C GLN A 9 14.49 12.68 -17.67
N ASN A 10 14.62 12.27 -18.93
CA ASN A 10 15.67 12.79 -19.80
C ASN A 10 15.15 13.67 -20.94
N ASP A 11 13.85 13.70 -21.20
CA ASP A 11 13.30 14.38 -22.38
C ASP A 11 12.22 15.43 -22.03
N THR A 12 12.65 16.68 -21.93
CA THR A 12 11.75 17.81 -21.64
C THR A 12 10.73 18.07 -22.76
N LEU A 13 11.03 17.68 -24.01
CA LEU A 13 10.09 17.83 -25.13
C LEU A 13 8.99 16.77 -25.04
N ALA A 14 9.33 15.53 -24.65
CA ALA A 14 8.34 14.50 -24.36
C ALA A 14 7.38 14.93 -23.25
N GLY A 15 7.90 15.54 -22.17
CA GLY A 15 7.06 16.06 -21.08
C GLY A 15 6.12 17.20 -21.52
N LYS A 16 6.59 18.11 -22.38
CA LYS A 16 5.74 19.17 -22.97
C LYS A 16 4.66 18.59 -23.87
N LEU A 17 5.02 17.62 -24.71
CA LEU A 17 4.09 16.95 -25.60
C LEU A 17 3.01 16.20 -24.82
N TRP A 18 3.41 15.50 -23.75
CA TRP A 18 2.46 14.85 -22.85
C TRP A 18 1.45 15.84 -22.30
N LYS A 19 1.93 16.96 -21.72
CA LYS A 19 1.07 18.02 -21.19
C LYS A 19 0.13 18.62 -22.22
N GLN A 20 0.57 18.74 -23.47
CA GLN A 20 -0.28 19.21 -24.56
C GLN A 20 -1.44 18.23 -24.85
N LYS A 21 -1.18 16.92 -24.84
CA LYS A 21 -2.19 15.89 -25.12
C LYS A 21 -3.12 15.62 -23.94
N THR A 22 -2.56 15.41 -22.75
CA THR A 22 -3.31 14.96 -21.57
C THR A 22 -3.85 16.11 -20.72
N ARG A 23 -3.38 17.34 -20.96
CA ARG A 23 -3.57 18.52 -20.09
C ARG A 23 -3.00 18.35 -18.67
N THR A 24 -2.28 17.26 -18.40
CA THR A 24 -1.66 16.96 -17.11
C THR A 24 -0.14 16.98 -17.26
N THR A 25 0.57 17.39 -16.22
CA THR A 25 2.03 17.31 -16.24
C THR A 25 2.43 15.86 -15.97
N LEU A 26 3.32 15.31 -16.79
CA LEU A 26 3.86 13.99 -16.56
C LEU A 26 4.62 13.99 -15.23
N ALA A 27 4.29 13.05 -14.35
CA ALA A 27 4.98 12.92 -13.07
C ALA A 27 6.47 12.69 -13.29
N SER A 28 7.34 13.31 -12.50
CA SER A 28 8.79 13.13 -12.60
C SER A 28 9.26 11.93 -11.79
N PHE A 29 10.10 11.08 -12.38
CA PHE A 29 10.74 9.99 -11.64
C PHE A 29 11.95 10.50 -10.83
N SER A 30 12.01 10.13 -9.55
CA SER A 30 13.09 10.45 -8.63
C SER A 30 13.68 9.16 -8.03
N ASN A 31 15.01 9.06 -8.06
CA ASN A 31 15.72 7.93 -7.44
C ASN A 31 15.66 7.97 -5.90
N THR A 32 15.37 9.12 -5.30
CA THR A 32 15.26 9.27 -3.83
C THR A 32 13.83 9.11 -3.33
N ARG A 33 12.84 9.45 -4.16
CA ARG A 33 11.43 9.36 -3.78
C ARG A 33 10.86 8.02 -4.23
N TRP A 34 10.82 7.07 -3.30
CA TRP A 34 10.46 5.66 -3.55
C TRP A 34 9.12 5.48 -4.30
N TRP A 35 8.14 6.37 -4.08
CA TRP A 35 6.82 6.30 -4.71
C TRP A 35 6.71 6.99 -6.09
N SER A 36 7.76 7.67 -6.56
CA SER A 36 7.73 8.40 -7.84
C SER A 36 7.56 7.51 -9.07
N ARG A 37 8.03 6.27 -9.01
CA ARG A 37 7.78 5.27 -10.05
C ARG A 37 6.29 5.01 -10.22
N GLN A 38 5.54 4.88 -9.11
CA GLN A 38 4.10 4.66 -9.19
C GLN A 38 3.39 5.89 -9.76
N GLU A 39 3.77 7.11 -9.41
CA GLU A 39 3.11 8.28 -10.00
C GLU A 39 3.16 8.29 -11.52
N VAL A 40 4.32 7.93 -12.09
CA VAL A 40 4.48 7.77 -13.54
C VAL A 40 3.53 6.70 -14.05
N GLU A 41 3.47 5.55 -13.38
CA GLU A 41 2.59 4.43 -13.73
C GLU A 41 1.11 4.81 -13.70
N ASN A 42 0.67 5.50 -12.64
CA ASN A 42 -0.70 5.97 -12.48
C ASN A 42 -1.05 7.00 -13.55
N ASN A 43 -0.14 7.94 -13.86
CA ASN A 43 -0.37 8.93 -14.90
C ASN A 43 -0.50 8.30 -16.29
N ILE A 44 0.31 7.26 -16.58
CA ILE A 44 0.18 6.47 -17.81
C ILE A 44 -1.15 5.71 -17.83
N THR A 45 -1.53 5.07 -16.73
CA THR A 45 -2.77 4.27 -16.61
C THR A 45 -4.00 5.14 -16.87
N LEU A 46 -4.07 6.33 -16.26
CA LEU A 46 -5.18 7.27 -16.41
C LEU A 46 -5.31 7.83 -17.85
N HIS A 47 -4.21 7.85 -18.60
CA HIS A 47 -4.15 8.39 -19.95
C HIS A 47 -3.83 7.30 -20.99
N PHE A 48 -4.09 6.03 -20.67
CA PHE A 48 -3.67 4.90 -21.50
C PHE A 48 -4.22 4.98 -22.93
N GLY A 49 -5.47 5.44 -23.09
CA GLY A 49 -6.11 5.62 -24.39
C GLY A 49 -5.44 6.65 -25.31
N LEU A 50 -4.61 7.55 -24.76
CA LEU A 50 -3.88 8.56 -25.53
C LEU A 50 -2.44 8.12 -25.87
N LEU A 51 -2.01 6.95 -25.38
CA LEU A 51 -0.67 6.43 -25.64
C LEU A 51 -0.33 6.22 -27.12
N PRO A 52 -1.19 5.63 -27.98
CA PRO A 52 -0.83 5.42 -29.38
C PRO A 52 -0.50 6.74 -30.08
N GLU A 53 -1.38 7.74 -29.99
CA GLU A 53 -1.15 9.06 -30.58
C GLU A 53 0.08 9.77 -29.98
N PHE A 54 0.32 9.61 -28.68
CA PHE A 54 1.50 10.15 -28.02
C PHE A 54 2.80 9.54 -28.56
N LEU A 55 2.86 8.21 -28.63
CA LEU A 55 4.04 7.49 -29.06
C LEU A 55 4.35 7.69 -30.55
N GLU A 56 3.33 7.75 -31.40
CA GLU A 56 3.49 8.07 -32.83
C GLU A 56 3.99 9.50 -33.05
N GLU A 57 3.50 10.46 -32.27
CA GLU A 57 3.97 11.84 -32.36
C GLU A 57 5.43 11.99 -31.88
N LEU A 58 5.84 11.24 -30.83
CA LEU A 58 7.24 11.16 -30.44
C LEU A 58 8.12 10.58 -31.57
N GLU A 59 7.68 9.49 -32.21
CA GLU A 59 8.41 8.82 -33.30
C GLU A 59 8.56 9.78 -34.50
N SER A 60 7.47 10.44 -34.93
CA SER A 60 7.50 11.39 -36.05
C SER A 60 8.41 12.59 -35.81
N ARG A 61 8.60 13.00 -34.56
CA ARG A 61 9.44 14.14 -34.17
C ARG A 61 10.86 13.73 -33.79
N GLY A 62 11.18 12.44 -33.81
CA GLY A 62 12.50 11.92 -33.40
C GLY A 62 12.82 12.14 -31.91
N ILE A 63 11.80 12.30 -31.06
CA ILE A 63 11.97 12.56 -29.62
C ILE A 63 12.24 11.23 -28.92
N GLY A 64 13.32 11.14 -28.14
CA GLY A 64 13.70 9.92 -27.42
C GLY A 64 13.89 8.68 -28.29
N ASP A 65 14.36 8.81 -29.55
CA ASP A 65 14.32 7.81 -30.63
C ASP A 65 14.43 6.32 -30.19
N ALA A 66 15.52 5.93 -29.51
CA ALA A 66 15.69 4.54 -29.05
C ALA A 66 14.65 4.12 -27.99
N THR A 67 14.34 4.99 -27.04
CA THR A 67 13.36 4.77 -25.98
C THR A 67 11.95 4.71 -26.56
N THR A 68 11.62 5.61 -27.50
CA THR A 68 10.34 5.68 -28.20
C THR A 68 10.09 4.43 -29.03
N LYS A 69 11.07 3.99 -29.83
CA LYS A 69 10.99 2.73 -30.59
C LYS A 69 10.74 1.53 -29.68
N LYS A 70 11.41 1.48 -28.51
CA LYS A 70 11.20 0.43 -27.52
C LYS A 70 9.78 0.47 -26.93
N MET A 71 9.26 1.64 -26.58
CA MET A 71 7.89 1.79 -26.07
C MET A 71 6.84 1.39 -27.12
N LEU A 72 7.01 1.82 -28.37
CA LEU A 72 6.15 1.42 -29.48
C LEU A 72 6.17 -0.09 -29.72
N SER A 73 7.34 -0.73 -29.67
CA SER A 73 7.46 -2.19 -29.78
C SER A 73 6.70 -2.92 -28.67
N ILE A 74 6.78 -2.41 -27.43
CA ILE A 74 6.05 -2.99 -26.30
C ILE A 74 4.54 -2.81 -26.48
N TYR A 75 4.10 -1.59 -26.83
CA TYR A 75 2.69 -1.26 -27.03
C TYR A 75 2.07 -2.08 -28.18
N ARG A 76 2.71 -2.09 -29.35
CA ARG A 76 2.21 -2.77 -30.56
C ARG A 76 2.14 -4.30 -30.43
N ARG A 77 2.84 -4.90 -29.46
CA ARG A 77 2.83 -6.36 -29.26
C ARG A 77 1.48 -6.86 -28.75
N ASP A 78 0.95 -6.22 -27.70
CA ASP A 78 -0.35 -6.55 -27.11
C ASP A 78 -0.85 -5.35 -26.27
N PRO A 79 -1.56 -4.40 -26.89
CA PRO A 79 -2.07 -3.21 -26.19
C PRO A 79 -3.02 -3.55 -25.05
N LEU A 80 -3.86 -4.58 -25.23
CA LEU A 80 -4.87 -4.98 -24.25
C LEU A 80 -4.23 -5.59 -23.01
N GLN A 81 -3.31 -6.54 -23.18
CA GLN A 81 -2.58 -7.12 -22.07
C GLN A 81 -1.75 -6.07 -21.33
N LEU A 82 -1.19 -5.08 -22.05
CA LEU A 82 -0.47 -3.97 -21.43
C LEU A 82 -1.40 -3.08 -20.59
N GLU A 83 -2.59 -2.73 -21.09
CA GLU A 83 -3.57 -1.95 -20.32
C GLU A 83 -4.05 -2.70 -19.08
N VAL A 84 -4.34 -4.00 -19.22
CA VAL A 84 -4.70 -4.88 -18.11
C VAL A 84 -3.60 -4.91 -17.05
N PHE A 85 -2.32 -4.95 -17.46
CA PHE A 85 -1.18 -4.89 -16.53
C PHE A 85 -1.17 -3.59 -15.72
N PHE A 86 -1.33 -2.44 -16.39
CA PHE A 86 -1.35 -1.14 -15.73
C PHE A 86 -2.55 -0.99 -14.78
N ALA A 87 -3.74 -1.43 -15.21
CA ALA A 87 -4.94 -1.42 -14.38
C ALA A 87 -4.78 -2.31 -13.13
N ALA A 88 -4.18 -3.50 -13.28
CA ALA A 88 -3.91 -4.40 -12.17
C ALA A 88 -2.90 -3.82 -11.18
N GLY A 89 -1.83 -3.19 -11.68
CA GLY A 89 -0.88 -2.46 -10.85
C GLY A 89 -1.56 -1.35 -10.04
N TYR A 90 -2.46 -0.59 -10.68
CA TYR A 90 -3.24 0.45 -10.02
C TYR A 90 -4.17 -0.11 -8.93
N ASP A 91 -4.98 -1.13 -9.25
CA ASP A 91 -5.91 -1.74 -8.29
C ASP A 91 -5.17 -2.38 -7.10
N GLY A 92 -4.15 -3.19 -7.40
CA GLY A 92 -3.52 -4.09 -6.44
C GLY A 92 -2.43 -3.47 -5.60
N LEU A 93 -1.61 -2.56 -6.16
CA LEU A 93 -0.43 -2.03 -5.48
C LEU A 93 -0.75 -0.73 -4.70
N MET A 94 -1.81 -0.01 -5.06
CA MET A 94 -2.17 1.24 -4.38
C MET A 94 -2.41 1.05 -2.86
N ARG A 95 -2.94 -0.11 -2.45
CA ARG A 95 -3.11 -0.42 -1.04
C ARG A 95 -1.76 -0.55 -0.31
N MET A 96 -0.79 -1.26 -0.91
CA MET A 96 0.57 -1.35 -0.35
C MET A 96 1.24 0.02 -0.26
N LEU A 97 1.06 0.87 -1.27
CA LEU A 97 1.62 2.22 -1.29
C LEU A 97 1.00 3.10 -0.20
N GLN A 98 -0.32 3.10 -0.07
CA GLN A 98 -1.00 3.88 0.96
C GLN A 98 -0.59 3.43 2.36
N THR A 99 -0.50 2.13 2.60
CA THR A 99 0.01 1.59 3.87
C THR A 99 1.45 2.03 4.13
N THR A 100 2.33 1.94 3.14
CA THR A 100 3.73 2.37 3.30
C THR A 100 3.81 3.87 3.63
N TYR A 101 3.01 4.70 2.96
CA TYR A 101 2.94 6.15 3.23
C TYR A 101 2.41 6.45 4.63
N ASN A 102 1.36 5.75 5.07
CA ASN A 102 0.80 5.92 6.41
C ASN A 102 1.82 5.51 7.50
N LEU A 103 2.62 4.48 7.24
CA LEU A 103 3.67 4.02 8.15
C LEU A 103 4.95 4.84 8.09
N GLU A 104 5.14 5.69 7.07
CA GLU A 104 6.25 6.64 6.95
C GLU A 104 6.10 7.86 7.87
N GLY A 105 4.86 8.18 8.27
CA GLY A 105 4.55 9.35 9.07
C GLY A 105 5.22 9.37 10.46
N ASP A 106 5.47 10.58 10.95
CA ASP A 106 5.83 10.79 12.37
C ASP A 106 4.59 10.47 13.25
N ARG A 107 4.80 10.25 14.57
CA ARG A 107 3.81 9.96 15.65
C ARG A 107 3.79 8.47 16.07
N LEU A 108 2.64 7.98 16.55
CA LEU A 108 2.44 6.63 17.09
C LEU A 108 2.14 5.57 16.02
N ALA A 109 2.70 5.74 14.81
CA ALA A 109 2.52 4.80 13.70
C ALA A 109 2.97 3.37 14.05
N ILE A 110 3.93 3.23 14.98
CA ILE A 110 4.37 1.93 15.51
C ILE A 110 3.22 1.09 16.09
N LEU A 111 2.23 1.72 16.71
CA LEU A 111 1.08 1.03 17.30
C LEU A 111 0.07 0.55 16.24
N LEU A 112 0.07 1.20 15.07
CA LEU A 112 -0.80 0.86 13.94
C LEU A 112 -0.15 -0.13 12.97
N ALA A 113 1.18 -0.27 13.02
CA ALA A 113 1.97 -1.03 12.05
C ALA A 113 1.48 -2.46 11.86
N PHE A 114 1.26 -3.20 12.97
CA PHE A 114 0.81 -4.59 12.88
C PHE A 114 -0.53 -4.72 12.15
N ARG A 115 -1.54 -3.94 12.54
CA ARG A 115 -2.87 -3.97 11.94
C ARG A 115 -2.82 -3.63 10.45
N GLN A 116 -2.01 -2.65 10.07
CA GLN A 116 -1.85 -2.28 8.67
C GLN A 116 -1.16 -3.39 7.86
N VAL A 117 -0.13 -4.03 8.41
CA VAL A 117 0.53 -5.18 7.79
C VAL A 117 -0.44 -6.37 7.65
N GLU A 118 -1.22 -6.69 8.68
CA GLU A 118 -2.25 -7.75 8.60
C GLU A 118 -3.32 -7.45 7.55
N SER A 119 -3.74 -6.19 7.41
CA SER A 119 -4.66 -5.77 6.34
C SER A 119 -4.09 -6.03 4.94
N LEU A 120 -2.78 -5.79 4.75
CA LEU A 120 -2.09 -6.12 3.49
C LEU A 120 -2.01 -7.63 3.25
N ARG A 121 -1.68 -8.42 4.27
CA ARG A 121 -1.63 -9.89 4.18
C ARG A 121 -2.99 -10.48 3.85
N ALA A 122 -4.04 -9.99 4.50
CA ALA A 122 -5.41 -10.39 4.24
C ALA A 122 -5.81 -10.07 2.80
N TYR A 123 -5.52 -8.85 2.31
CA TYR A 123 -5.80 -8.47 0.93
C TYR A 123 -5.02 -9.33 -0.08
N GLY A 124 -3.72 -9.54 0.13
CA GLY A 124 -2.90 -10.40 -0.72
C GLY A 124 -3.39 -11.86 -0.77
N SER A 125 -3.82 -12.39 0.38
CA SER A 125 -4.43 -13.72 0.46
C SER A 125 -5.75 -13.77 -0.32
N GLN A 126 -6.60 -12.75 -0.20
CA GLN A 126 -7.85 -12.70 -0.95
C GLN A 126 -7.61 -12.57 -2.45
N LEU A 127 -6.61 -11.79 -2.89
CA LEU A 127 -6.21 -11.66 -4.29
C LEU A 127 -5.83 -12.99 -4.93
N ALA A 128 -5.11 -13.86 -4.21
CA ALA A 128 -4.72 -15.18 -4.71
C ALA A 128 -5.92 -16.07 -5.08
N PHE A 129 -7.06 -15.86 -4.41
CA PHE A 129 -8.32 -16.56 -4.69
C PHE A 129 -9.33 -15.68 -5.46
N ASP A 130 -8.93 -14.47 -5.86
CA ASP A 130 -9.86 -13.50 -6.44
C ASP A 130 -10.28 -13.87 -7.85
N ASN A 131 -9.62 -14.83 -8.51
CA ASN A 131 -10.08 -15.32 -9.81
C ASN A 131 -11.53 -15.83 -9.76
N GLU A 132 -12.02 -16.18 -8.57
CA GLU A 132 -13.39 -16.65 -8.31
C GLU A 132 -14.27 -15.62 -7.56
N LYS A 133 -13.65 -14.62 -6.91
CA LYS A 133 -14.35 -13.57 -6.13
C LYS A 133 -14.55 -12.29 -6.95
N ARG A 134 -15.66 -11.58 -6.67
CA ARG A 134 -16.33 -10.66 -7.62
C ARG A 134 -15.76 -9.23 -7.74
N GLY A 135 -14.57 -8.88 -7.21
CA GLY A 135 -14.09 -7.50 -7.47
C GLY A 135 -13.02 -6.90 -6.56
N LEU A 136 -11.85 -7.53 -6.41
CA LEU A 136 -10.69 -6.84 -5.82
C LEU A 136 -9.89 -6.00 -6.82
N LEU A 137 -10.13 -6.19 -8.12
CA LEU A 137 -9.46 -5.51 -9.23
C LEU A 137 -10.47 -4.80 -10.16
N PRO A 138 -11.19 -3.76 -9.69
CA PRO A 138 -12.31 -3.18 -10.41
C PRO A 138 -11.92 -2.47 -11.72
N ASN A 139 -10.77 -1.78 -11.78
CA ASN A 139 -10.33 -1.13 -13.01
C ASN A 139 -9.87 -2.18 -14.03
N THR A 140 -9.19 -3.23 -13.56
CA THR A 140 -8.80 -4.38 -14.38
C THR A 140 -10.01 -5.06 -14.99
N ASP A 141 -11.04 -5.32 -14.18
CA ASP A 141 -12.28 -5.93 -14.63
C ASP A 141 -12.97 -5.03 -15.67
N ALA A 142 -12.97 -3.71 -15.49
CA ALA A 142 -13.52 -2.77 -16.46
C ALA A 142 -12.80 -2.80 -17.81
N VAL A 143 -11.46 -2.85 -17.82
CA VAL A 143 -10.66 -2.96 -19.05
C VAL A 143 -10.96 -4.26 -19.79
N ILE A 144 -11.02 -5.39 -19.07
CA ILE A 144 -11.33 -6.69 -19.67
C ILE A 144 -12.76 -6.70 -20.24
N ARG A 145 -13.76 -6.20 -19.49
CA ARG A 145 -15.15 -6.09 -19.98
C ARG A 145 -15.25 -5.26 -21.25
N ARG A 146 -14.52 -4.14 -21.33
CA ARG A 146 -14.52 -3.27 -22.52
C ARG A 146 -14.03 -4.01 -23.77
N ALA A 147 -13.06 -4.90 -23.61
CA ALA A 147 -12.47 -5.66 -24.71
C ALA A 147 -13.20 -6.98 -25.02
N LEU A 148 -14.07 -7.46 -24.12
CA LEU A 148 -14.87 -8.65 -24.36
C LEU A 148 -15.96 -8.36 -25.40
N GLU A 149 -15.97 -9.18 -26.45
CA GLU A 149 -17.06 -9.27 -27.40
C GLU A 149 -18.13 -10.22 -26.84
N PRO A 150 -19.38 -9.76 -26.64
CA PRO A 150 -20.44 -10.63 -26.16
C PRO A 150 -20.77 -11.73 -27.19
N ALA A 151 -20.89 -12.97 -26.71
CA ALA A 151 -21.23 -14.13 -27.53
C ALA A 151 -22.21 -15.04 -26.78
N VAL A 152 -23.01 -15.82 -27.53
CA VAL A 152 -23.92 -16.81 -26.95
C VAL A 152 -23.15 -17.76 -26.03
N GLY A 153 -23.71 -18.01 -24.84
CA GLY A 153 -23.12 -18.83 -23.78
C GLY A 153 -22.20 -18.06 -22.83
N LEU A 154 -21.85 -16.80 -23.11
CA LEU A 154 -21.04 -15.99 -22.21
C LEU A 154 -21.82 -15.66 -20.93
N VAL A 155 -21.13 -15.82 -19.80
CA VAL A 155 -21.73 -15.71 -18.46
C VAL A 155 -21.79 -14.26 -18.00
N ILE A 156 -22.92 -13.87 -17.42
CA ILE A 156 -23.09 -12.60 -16.73
C ILE A 156 -23.43 -12.81 -15.26
N LYS A 157 -23.16 -11.78 -14.45
CA LYS A 157 -23.55 -11.73 -13.04
C LYS A 157 -24.16 -10.35 -12.76
N LYS A 158 -25.42 -10.32 -12.35
CA LYS A 158 -26.18 -9.09 -12.07
C LYS A 158 -26.72 -9.11 -10.65
N GLU A 159 -26.51 -8.02 -9.93
CA GLU A 159 -27.11 -7.79 -8.62
C GLU A 159 -28.49 -7.16 -8.78
N PHE A 160 -29.49 -7.81 -8.19
CA PHE A 160 -30.86 -7.34 -8.13
C PHE A 160 -31.12 -6.80 -6.71
N PRO A 161 -31.44 -5.50 -6.56
CA PRO A 161 -31.66 -4.90 -5.25
C PRO A 161 -32.71 -5.67 -4.44
N GLY A 162 -32.34 -6.10 -3.22
CA GLY A 162 -33.21 -6.88 -2.33
C GLY A 162 -33.33 -8.37 -2.64
N HIS A 163 -32.78 -8.84 -3.76
CA HIS A 163 -32.86 -10.24 -4.20
C HIS A 163 -31.49 -10.94 -4.30
N GLY A 164 -30.39 -10.18 -4.29
CA GLY A 164 -29.03 -10.72 -4.34
C GLY A 164 -28.48 -10.80 -5.77
N ILE A 165 -27.47 -11.63 -5.98
CA ILE A 165 -26.75 -11.69 -7.27
C ILE A 165 -27.08 -12.98 -8.00
N PHE A 166 -27.59 -12.84 -9.22
CA PHE A 166 -27.98 -13.94 -10.09
C PHE A 166 -26.94 -14.15 -11.18
N THR A 167 -26.76 -15.41 -11.55
CA THR A 167 -25.90 -15.81 -12.67
C THR A 167 -26.75 -16.08 -13.90
N GLY A 168 -26.43 -15.43 -15.01
CA GLY A 168 -27.12 -15.62 -16.29
C GLY A 168 -26.15 -15.94 -17.42
N LYS A 169 -26.70 -16.30 -18.58
CA LYS A 169 -25.95 -16.51 -19.81
C LYS A 169 -26.64 -15.81 -20.97
N ILE A 170 -25.85 -15.35 -21.93
CA ILE A 170 -26.38 -14.85 -23.20
C ILE A 170 -26.98 -16.05 -23.94
N HIS A 171 -28.30 -16.08 -24.09
CA HIS A 171 -29.06 -17.13 -24.76
C HIS A 171 -29.12 -16.91 -26.27
N SER A 172 -29.50 -15.69 -26.69
CA SER A 172 -29.55 -15.30 -28.09
C SER A 172 -29.08 -13.86 -28.27
N ILE A 173 -28.72 -13.53 -29.51
CA ILE A 173 -28.29 -12.20 -29.93
C ILE A 173 -29.11 -11.84 -31.16
N ASP A 174 -29.91 -10.79 -31.04
CA ASP A 174 -30.76 -10.29 -32.12
C ASP A 174 -30.23 -8.96 -32.62
N ILE A 175 -30.26 -8.77 -33.94
CA ILE A 175 -29.82 -7.54 -34.60
C ILE A 175 -31.05 -6.91 -35.24
N GLU A 176 -31.47 -5.74 -34.75
CA GLU A 176 -32.52 -4.95 -35.39
C GLU A 176 -31.95 -4.14 -36.56
N ASP A 177 -32.85 -3.73 -37.48
CA ASP A 177 -32.60 -3.03 -38.76
C ASP A 177 -31.71 -1.76 -38.69
N SER A 178 -31.33 -1.31 -37.50
CA SER A 178 -30.48 -0.14 -37.24
C SER A 178 -29.07 -0.49 -36.70
N ALA A 179 -28.62 -1.75 -36.85
CA ALA A 179 -27.37 -2.26 -36.28
C ALA A 179 -27.32 -2.17 -34.74
N LYS A 180 -28.49 -2.15 -34.09
CA LYS A 180 -28.62 -2.25 -32.64
C LYS A 180 -28.69 -3.72 -32.25
N TRP A 181 -27.81 -4.12 -31.33
CA TRP A 181 -27.68 -5.49 -30.85
C TRP A 181 -28.44 -5.61 -29.54
N TRP A 182 -29.35 -6.57 -29.48
CA TRP A 182 -30.10 -6.96 -28.28
C TRP A 182 -29.66 -8.34 -27.82
N TYR A 183 -29.42 -8.49 -26.53
CA TYR A 183 -28.91 -9.70 -25.93
C TYR A 183 -29.98 -10.26 -25.00
N LEU A 184 -30.52 -11.43 -25.33
CA LEU A 184 -31.42 -12.15 -24.44
C LEU A 184 -30.58 -12.90 -23.42
N ILE A 185 -30.80 -12.61 -22.15
CA ILE A 185 -30.17 -13.27 -21.02
C ILE A 185 -31.15 -14.25 -20.42
N GLU A 186 -30.69 -15.46 -20.16
CA GLU A 186 -31.40 -16.47 -19.38
C GLU A 186 -30.67 -16.66 -18.05
N TYR A 187 -31.38 -16.46 -16.94
CA TYR A 187 -30.87 -16.62 -15.59
C TYR A 187 -31.07 -18.05 -15.08
N GLU A 188 -30.35 -18.40 -14.02
CA GLU A 188 -30.37 -19.74 -13.42
C GLU A 188 -31.72 -20.16 -12.83
N ASP A 189 -32.62 -19.21 -12.54
CA ASP A 189 -33.99 -19.42 -12.09
C ASP A 189 -35.00 -19.58 -13.23
N GLY A 190 -34.55 -19.47 -14.49
CA GLY A 190 -35.37 -19.56 -15.69
C GLY A 190 -35.98 -18.24 -16.13
N ASP A 191 -35.76 -17.15 -15.40
CA ASP A 191 -36.18 -15.82 -15.84
C ASP A 191 -35.30 -15.32 -16.98
N THR A 192 -35.88 -14.46 -17.82
CA THR A 192 -35.18 -13.88 -18.98
C THR A 192 -35.27 -12.37 -19.00
N GLU A 193 -34.22 -11.73 -19.49
CA GLU A 193 -34.15 -10.28 -19.64
C GLU A 193 -33.44 -9.93 -20.95
N THR A 194 -33.95 -8.94 -21.67
CA THR A 194 -33.26 -8.41 -22.86
C THR A 194 -32.51 -7.14 -22.48
N MET A 195 -31.24 -7.06 -22.86
CA MET A 195 -30.37 -5.91 -22.61
C MET A 195 -29.75 -5.42 -23.91
N ASP A 196 -29.48 -4.11 -24.00
CA ASP A 196 -28.54 -3.63 -25.01
C ASP A 196 -27.07 -3.80 -24.57
N LEU A 197 -26.12 -3.47 -25.46
CA LEU A 197 -24.69 -3.63 -25.15
C LEU A 197 -24.24 -2.77 -23.96
N GLN A 198 -24.82 -1.57 -23.79
CA GLN A 198 -24.42 -0.65 -22.73
C GLN A 198 -24.89 -1.18 -21.36
N GLU A 199 -26.10 -1.74 -21.31
CA GLU A 199 -26.68 -2.39 -20.13
C GLU A 199 -25.98 -3.71 -19.80
N LEU A 200 -25.61 -4.50 -20.81
CA LEU A 200 -24.96 -5.79 -20.64
C LEU A 200 -23.53 -5.67 -20.10
N ARG A 201 -22.76 -4.68 -20.58
CA ARG A 201 -21.30 -4.60 -20.39
C ARG A 201 -20.86 -4.72 -18.91
N PRO A 202 -21.47 -4.01 -17.95
CA PRO A 202 -21.07 -4.08 -16.54
C PRO A 202 -21.26 -5.47 -15.92
N HIS A 203 -22.16 -6.28 -16.47
CA HIS A 203 -22.53 -7.59 -15.94
C HIS A 203 -21.70 -8.74 -16.51
N LEU A 204 -20.93 -8.52 -17.59
CA LEU A 204 -20.06 -9.52 -18.18
C LEU A 204 -19.09 -10.09 -17.14
N SER A 205 -19.07 -11.42 -17.00
CA SER A 205 -18.15 -12.10 -16.09
C SER A 205 -16.75 -12.19 -16.71
N VAL A 206 -15.77 -11.61 -16.02
CA VAL A 206 -14.34 -11.64 -16.39
C VAL A 206 -13.54 -12.70 -15.62
N HIS A 207 -14.17 -13.30 -14.61
CA HIS A 207 -13.61 -14.33 -13.74
C HIS A 207 -13.26 -15.60 -14.54
N GLY A 208 -12.10 -16.19 -14.26
CA GLY A 208 -11.60 -17.35 -14.99
C GLY A 208 -10.95 -17.03 -16.34
N SER A 209 -10.99 -15.78 -16.81
CA SER A 209 -10.34 -15.40 -18.07
C SER A 209 -8.81 -15.42 -17.95
N ALA A 210 -8.12 -15.74 -19.05
CA ALA A 210 -6.66 -15.73 -19.10
C ALA A 210 -6.06 -14.35 -18.79
N LEU A 211 -6.70 -13.28 -19.26
CA LEU A 211 -6.28 -11.90 -18.98
C LEU A 211 -6.38 -11.56 -17.49
N ARG A 212 -7.47 -11.98 -16.82
CA ARG A 212 -7.63 -11.75 -15.39
C ARG A 212 -6.65 -12.56 -14.55
N LYS A 213 -6.40 -13.82 -14.94
CA LYS A 213 -5.36 -14.65 -14.32
C LYS A 213 -3.98 -13.98 -14.46
N PHE A 214 -3.65 -13.50 -15.66
CA PHE A 214 -2.41 -12.75 -15.91
C PHE A 214 -2.28 -11.51 -15.01
N ALA A 215 -3.34 -10.73 -14.84
CA ALA A 215 -3.37 -9.58 -13.92
C ALA A 215 -3.10 -9.98 -12.47
N ILE A 216 -3.80 -11.01 -11.97
CA ILE A 216 -3.63 -11.51 -10.60
C ILE A 216 -2.20 -12.00 -10.39
N ASP A 217 -1.68 -12.84 -11.29
CA ASP A 217 -0.33 -13.39 -11.19
C ASP A 217 0.73 -12.28 -11.17
N GLY A 218 0.49 -11.18 -11.90
CA GLY A 218 1.37 -10.00 -11.91
C GLY A 218 1.42 -9.21 -10.60
N VAL A 219 0.35 -9.21 -9.81
CA VAL A 219 0.23 -8.45 -8.55
C VAL A 219 0.53 -9.32 -7.33
N VAL A 220 0.06 -10.57 -7.31
CA VAL A 220 0.20 -11.49 -6.17
C VAL A 220 1.67 -11.72 -5.81
N GLY A 221 2.58 -11.67 -6.78
CA GLY A 221 4.02 -11.76 -6.54
C GLY A 221 4.54 -10.73 -5.51
N ALA A 222 3.98 -9.52 -5.50
CA ALA A 222 4.37 -8.48 -4.54
C ALA A 222 3.90 -8.80 -3.11
N PHE A 223 2.69 -9.35 -2.97
CA PHE A 223 2.17 -9.79 -1.67
C PHE A 223 2.87 -11.06 -1.17
N LYS A 224 3.24 -11.97 -2.08
CA LYS A 224 4.08 -13.12 -1.75
C LYS A 224 5.45 -12.67 -1.23
N TYR A 225 6.06 -11.67 -1.86
CA TYR A 225 7.32 -11.10 -1.39
C TYR A 225 7.21 -10.53 0.03
N LEU A 226 6.11 -9.83 0.35
CA LEU A 226 5.84 -9.36 1.71
C LEU A 226 5.69 -10.56 2.67
N GLU A 227 4.86 -11.52 2.32
CA GLU A 227 4.56 -12.70 3.14
C GLU A 227 5.81 -13.55 3.43
N ASP A 228 6.67 -13.74 2.44
CA ASP A 228 7.91 -14.50 2.60
C ASP A 228 8.86 -13.81 3.60
N ARG A 229 8.92 -12.47 3.61
CA ARG A 229 9.75 -11.71 4.58
C ARG A 229 9.22 -11.73 6.00
N LEU A 230 7.90 -11.67 6.17
CA LEU A 230 7.27 -11.71 7.49
C LEU A 230 7.38 -13.10 8.14
N ASN A 231 7.54 -14.15 7.33
CA ASN A 231 7.65 -15.54 7.79
C ASN A 231 9.09 -16.11 7.72
N GLY A 232 10.09 -15.30 7.39
CA GLY A 232 11.48 -15.75 7.30
C GLY A 232 11.76 -16.74 6.16
N LYS A 233 10.92 -16.75 5.12
CA LYS A 233 11.08 -17.54 3.89
C LYS A 233 11.88 -16.78 2.83
N CYS A 234 12.83 -15.96 3.26
CA CYS A 234 13.70 -15.15 2.43
C CYS A 234 15.13 -15.19 2.98
N ASP A 235 16.08 -14.55 2.28
CA ASP A 235 17.44 -14.41 2.79
C ASP A 235 17.44 -13.64 4.12
N SER A 236 18.35 -14.01 5.02
CA SER A 236 18.43 -13.45 6.37
C SER A 236 18.61 -11.93 6.42
N SER A 237 19.18 -11.33 5.37
CA SER A 237 19.31 -9.87 5.24
C SER A 237 17.99 -9.14 5.03
N TYR A 238 16.93 -9.86 4.66
CA TYR A 238 15.60 -9.34 4.37
C TYR A 238 14.52 -9.91 5.30
N ASP A 239 14.90 -10.73 6.26
CA ASP A 239 14.00 -11.32 7.24
C ASP A 239 13.41 -10.24 8.14
N CYS A 240 12.08 -10.17 8.19
CA CYS A 240 11.33 -9.21 8.98
C CYS A 240 10.55 -9.85 10.13
N THR A 241 10.77 -11.14 10.43
CA THR A 241 10.08 -11.89 11.51
C THR A 241 10.19 -11.19 12.86
N HIS A 242 11.39 -10.71 13.22
CA HIS A 242 11.61 -9.98 14.47
C HIS A 242 10.84 -8.65 14.50
N THR A 243 10.95 -7.84 13.45
CA THR A 243 10.23 -6.56 13.34
C THR A 243 8.71 -6.77 13.39
N TYR A 244 8.23 -7.82 12.73
CA TYR A 244 6.82 -8.21 12.75
C TYR A 244 6.36 -8.60 14.18
N ALA A 245 7.17 -9.33 14.93
CA ALA A 245 6.91 -9.63 16.34
C ALA A 245 6.88 -8.34 17.20
N VAL A 246 7.83 -7.42 16.99
CA VAL A 246 7.84 -6.12 17.66
C VAL A 246 6.56 -5.33 17.38
N PHE A 247 6.09 -5.28 16.13
CA PHE A 247 4.84 -4.61 15.79
C PHE A 247 3.64 -5.23 16.50
N LYS A 248 3.58 -6.56 16.55
CA LYS A 248 2.52 -7.29 17.25
C LYS A 248 2.50 -6.92 18.74
N SER A 249 3.67 -6.97 19.39
CA SER A 249 3.79 -6.68 20.81
C SER A 249 3.55 -5.21 21.13
N ALA A 250 3.90 -4.28 20.23
CA ALA A 250 3.68 -2.85 20.41
C ALA A 250 2.19 -2.48 20.53
N GLN A 251 1.27 -3.30 20.00
CA GLN A 251 -0.17 -3.06 20.14
C GLN A 251 -0.64 -3.02 21.60
N LEU A 252 0.09 -3.65 22.53
CA LEU A 252 -0.19 -3.55 23.97
C LEU A 252 -0.11 -2.12 24.52
N PHE A 253 0.46 -1.16 23.79
CA PHE A 253 0.51 0.24 24.21
C PHE A 253 -0.60 1.10 23.61
N ASP A 254 -1.49 0.50 22.81
CA ASP A 254 -2.76 1.08 22.40
C ASP A 254 -3.84 0.68 23.41
N PRO A 255 -4.35 1.61 24.25
CA PRO A 255 -5.36 1.29 25.25
C PRO A 255 -6.66 0.78 24.66
N SER A 256 -6.99 1.11 23.40
CA SER A 256 -8.21 0.64 22.76
C SER A 256 -8.11 -0.83 22.37
N PHE A 257 -6.95 -1.25 21.87
CA PHE A 257 -6.62 -2.66 21.66
C PHE A 257 -6.71 -3.44 22.98
N VAL A 258 -6.17 -2.89 24.07
CA VAL A 258 -6.21 -3.52 25.39
C VAL A 258 -7.64 -3.64 25.92
N ALA A 259 -8.48 -2.62 25.73
CA ALA A 259 -9.90 -2.65 26.08
C ALA A 259 -10.65 -3.77 25.34
N GLU A 260 -10.47 -3.82 24.01
CA GLU A 260 -11.12 -4.79 23.10
C GLU A 260 -10.69 -6.24 23.38
N ASN A 261 -9.44 -6.44 23.80
CA ASN A 261 -8.83 -7.77 23.93
C ASN A 261 -8.57 -8.18 25.39
N SER A 262 -9.15 -7.46 26.36
CA SER A 262 -8.92 -7.62 27.79
C SER A 262 -9.09 -9.06 28.31
N GLY A 263 -10.00 -9.85 27.73
CA GLY A 263 -10.20 -11.26 28.08
C GLY A 263 -9.12 -12.23 27.56
N SER A 264 -8.23 -11.78 26.69
CA SER A 264 -7.18 -12.60 26.06
C SER A 264 -5.75 -12.17 26.40
N ILE A 265 -5.59 -11.00 27.05
CA ILE A 265 -4.30 -10.46 27.44
C ILE A 265 -3.95 -11.01 28.83
N ASP A 266 -2.88 -11.79 28.91
CA ASP A 266 -2.35 -12.38 30.13
C ASP A 266 -0.84 -12.12 30.26
N ALA A 267 -0.23 -12.68 31.32
CA ALA A 267 1.21 -12.59 31.55
C ALA A 267 2.02 -13.13 30.35
N SER A 268 1.55 -14.18 29.67
CA SER A 268 2.24 -14.74 28.50
C SER A 268 2.30 -13.73 27.34
N PHE A 269 1.26 -12.91 27.17
CA PHE A 269 1.25 -11.83 26.19
C PHE A 269 2.23 -10.73 26.58
N VAL A 270 2.30 -10.36 27.87
CA VAL A 270 3.27 -9.37 28.37
C VAL A 270 4.71 -9.84 28.16
N GLN A 271 5.01 -11.14 28.36
CA GLN A 271 6.34 -11.69 28.10
C GLN A 271 6.80 -11.55 26.64
N GLN A 272 5.87 -11.45 25.67
CA GLN A 272 6.23 -11.20 24.28
C GLN A 272 6.90 -9.83 24.09
N LEU A 273 6.69 -8.86 25.00
CA LEU A 273 7.39 -7.57 24.99
C LEU A 273 8.90 -7.71 25.11
N ALA A 274 9.41 -8.86 25.59
CA ALA A 274 10.85 -9.14 25.62
C ALA A 274 11.51 -9.12 24.21
N CYS A 275 10.73 -9.26 23.12
CA CYS A 275 11.25 -9.06 21.78
C CYS A 275 11.67 -7.60 21.51
N ILE A 276 11.13 -6.63 22.25
CA ILE A 276 11.49 -5.22 22.15
C ILE A 276 12.75 -4.99 23.00
N VAL A 277 13.92 -5.06 22.37
CA VAL A 277 15.23 -5.00 23.06
C VAL A 277 15.36 -3.84 24.06
N PRO A 278 14.94 -2.60 23.75
CA PRO A 278 14.97 -1.51 24.73
C PRO A 278 14.12 -1.75 25.98
N LEU A 279 12.97 -2.41 25.86
CA LEU A 279 12.15 -2.80 27.01
C LEU A 279 12.81 -3.92 27.81
N ALA A 280 13.30 -4.95 27.12
CA ALA A 280 13.95 -6.10 27.75
C ALA A 280 15.21 -5.74 28.54
N ARG A 281 15.88 -4.64 28.20
CA ARG A 281 17.08 -4.14 28.89
C ARG A 281 16.82 -3.05 29.92
N ALA A 282 15.61 -2.49 29.95
CA ALA A 282 15.29 -1.43 30.89
C ALA A 282 15.23 -1.97 32.33
N ASN A 283 15.60 -1.12 33.29
CA ASN A 283 15.66 -1.45 34.72
C ASN A 283 16.46 -2.73 35.01
N ASP A 284 17.65 -2.85 34.43
CA ASP A 284 18.52 -4.03 34.58
C ASP A 284 17.84 -5.36 34.19
N GLY A 285 16.84 -5.29 33.29
CA GLY A 285 16.08 -6.44 32.79
C GLY A 285 14.80 -6.76 33.58
N SER A 286 14.46 -5.99 34.62
CA SER A 286 13.25 -6.25 35.42
C SER A 286 11.97 -5.71 34.80
N LEU A 287 12.04 -4.74 33.87
CA LEU A 287 10.86 -3.97 33.46
C LEU A 287 9.71 -4.85 32.94
N VAL A 288 9.99 -5.88 32.13
CA VAL A 288 8.92 -6.74 31.59
C VAL A 288 8.19 -7.49 32.71
N SER A 289 8.90 -8.02 33.71
CA SER A 289 8.28 -8.66 34.87
C SER A 289 7.52 -7.65 35.75
N ASP A 290 8.04 -6.43 35.83
CA ASP A 290 7.36 -5.33 36.53
C ASP A 290 6.00 -4.99 35.89
N LEU A 291 5.90 -5.02 34.56
CA LEU A 291 4.66 -4.79 33.81
C LEU A 291 3.60 -5.87 34.08
N GLU A 292 4.00 -7.13 34.27
CA GLU A 292 3.07 -8.21 34.62
C GLU A 292 2.36 -7.94 35.95
N GLY A 293 3.10 -7.42 36.93
CA GLY A 293 2.54 -7.08 38.24
C GLY A 293 1.52 -5.93 38.20
N GLU A 294 1.66 -5.01 37.23
CA GLU A 294 0.77 -3.85 37.04
C GLU A 294 -0.29 -4.10 35.95
N LEU A 295 -0.30 -5.30 35.34
CA LEU A 295 -1.22 -5.64 34.25
C LEU A 295 -2.72 -5.53 34.66
N PRO A 296 -3.17 -6.00 35.84
CA PRO A 296 -4.57 -5.89 36.22
C PRO A 296 -5.07 -4.43 36.29
N ASP A 297 -4.22 -3.53 36.81
CA ASP A 297 -4.52 -2.11 36.90
C ASP A 297 -4.56 -1.47 35.51
N TYR A 298 -3.67 -1.89 34.61
CA TYR A 298 -3.70 -1.43 33.23
C TYR A 298 -4.96 -1.87 32.48
N LEU A 299 -5.34 -3.14 32.58
CA LEU A 299 -6.57 -3.67 31.99
C LEU A 299 -7.81 -2.94 32.51
N SER A 300 -7.86 -2.68 33.82
CA SER A 300 -8.95 -1.93 34.46
C SER A 300 -9.01 -0.48 33.95
N ALA A 301 -7.86 0.20 33.87
CA ALA A 301 -7.79 1.59 33.40
C ALA A 301 -8.15 1.73 31.91
N ALA A 302 -7.82 0.74 31.09
CA ALA A 302 -8.11 0.74 29.65
C ALA A 302 -9.59 0.45 29.35
N ALA A 303 -10.33 -0.12 30.29
CA ALA A 303 -11.70 -0.59 30.07
C ALA A 303 -12.61 0.48 29.45
N GLY A 304 -13.24 0.14 28.32
CA GLY A 304 -14.18 1.03 27.62
C GLY A 304 -13.53 2.14 26.78
N PHE A 305 -12.20 2.26 26.75
CA PHE A 305 -11.53 3.21 25.87
C PHE A 305 -11.62 2.76 24.41
N THR A 306 -11.93 3.70 23.52
CA THR A 306 -11.99 3.49 22.07
C THR A 306 -11.40 4.70 21.36
N CYS A 307 -10.82 4.49 20.19
CA CYS A 307 -10.34 5.56 19.33
C CYS A 307 -10.41 5.16 17.85
N ASP A 308 -10.36 6.14 16.96
CA ASP A 308 -10.28 5.90 15.52
C ASP A 308 -8.84 5.50 15.13
N HIS A 309 -8.69 4.38 14.42
CA HIS A 309 -7.40 3.88 13.91
C HIS A 309 -7.18 4.18 12.43
N THR A 310 -8.12 4.87 11.78
CA THR A 310 -8.04 5.22 10.35
C THR A 310 -7.35 6.56 10.12
N ASP A 311 -7.51 7.51 11.04
CA ASP A 311 -6.77 8.76 11.07
C ASP A 311 -5.62 8.71 12.10
N VAL A 312 -4.39 8.67 11.61
CA VAL A 312 -3.17 8.64 12.44
C VAL A 312 -3.08 9.85 13.38
N VAL A 313 -3.59 11.01 12.97
CA VAL A 313 -3.58 12.24 13.77
C VAL A 313 -4.53 12.10 14.95
N ALA A 314 -5.80 11.77 14.67
CA ALA A 314 -6.82 11.59 15.71
C ALA A 314 -6.45 10.44 16.66
N PHE A 315 -5.96 9.32 16.12
CA PHE A 315 -5.44 8.19 16.89
C PHE A 315 -4.36 8.64 17.88
N THR A 316 -3.35 9.37 17.39
CA THR A 316 -2.21 9.81 18.19
C THR A 316 -2.67 10.68 19.36
N GLU A 317 -3.51 11.69 19.10
CA GLU A 317 -3.98 12.61 20.14
C GLU A 317 -4.83 11.88 21.19
N ALA A 318 -5.68 10.95 20.77
CA ALA A 318 -6.50 10.15 21.68
C ALA A 318 -5.64 9.26 22.59
N VAL A 319 -4.69 8.53 22.03
CA VAL A 319 -3.80 7.64 22.79
C VAL A 319 -2.91 8.43 23.74
N LEU A 320 -2.28 9.51 23.28
CA LEU A 320 -1.46 10.37 24.16
C LEU A 320 -2.28 11.04 25.26
N GLY A 321 -3.50 11.46 24.94
CA GLY A 321 -4.46 11.99 25.92
C GLY A 321 -4.79 10.96 27.00
N TRP A 322 -5.04 9.71 26.62
CA TRP A 322 -5.29 8.63 27.56
C TRP A 322 -4.10 8.38 28.49
N TRP A 323 -2.88 8.26 27.93
CA TRP A 323 -1.66 8.04 28.70
C TRP A 323 -1.33 9.20 29.65
N ARG A 324 -1.66 10.44 29.28
CA ARG A 324 -1.51 11.61 30.16
C ARG A 324 -2.41 11.54 31.40
N ASN A 325 -3.61 10.99 31.24
CA ASN A 325 -4.61 10.93 32.32
C ASN A 325 -4.43 9.71 33.24
N HIS A 326 -3.91 8.60 32.73
CA HIS A 326 -3.79 7.33 33.47
C HIS A 326 -2.34 6.95 33.80
N GLY A 327 -1.33 7.57 33.18
CA GLY A 327 0.06 7.17 33.34
C GLY A 327 0.62 7.27 34.77
N ASN A 328 -0.03 8.04 35.65
CA ASN A 328 0.34 8.11 37.07
C ASN A 328 -0.18 6.94 37.90
N THR A 329 -1.26 6.27 37.48
CA THR A 329 -1.82 5.09 38.17
C THR A 329 -1.15 3.80 37.72
N ILE A 330 -0.52 3.82 36.54
CA ILE A 330 0.22 2.70 35.96
C ILE A 330 1.65 3.15 35.56
N PRO A 331 2.49 3.55 36.54
CA PRO A 331 3.79 4.16 36.27
C PRO A 331 4.77 3.25 35.51
N LYS A 332 4.70 1.92 35.67
CA LYS A 332 5.60 0.99 34.97
C LYS A 332 5.22 0.90 33.49
N TRP A 333 3.93 0.76 33.20
CA TRP A 333 3.39 0.81 31.84
C TRP A 333 3.64 2.16 31.17
N SER A 334 3.50 3.27 31.91
CA SER A 334 3.82 4.61 31.41
C SER A 334 5.29 4.77 31.03
N ALA A 335 6.21 4.23 31.83
CA ALA A 335 7.63 4.23 31.51
C ALA A 335 7.93 3.40 30.25
N ALA A 336 7.32 2.21 30.13
CA ALA A 336 7.45 1.36 28.95
C ALA A 336 6.84 2.01 27.69
N ALA A 337 5.69 2.68 27.80
CA ALA A 337 5.04 3.38 26.70
C ALA A 337 5.97 4.43 26.08
N ARG A 338 6.69 5.19 26.92
CA ARG A 338 7.68 6.18 26.44
C ARG A 338 8.81 5.55 25.62
N ILE A 339 9.23 4.34 25.96
CA ILE A 339 10.23 3.60 25.20
C ILE A 339 9.66 3.17 23.85
N VAL A 340 8.45 2.60 23.83
CA VAL A 340 7.82 2.13 22.59
C VAL A 340 7.47 3.29 21.66
N PHE A 341 7.02 4.42 22.18
CA PHE A 341 6.68 5.61 21.38
C PHE A 341 7.90 6.26 20.74
N ALA A 342 9.11 5.94 21.22
CA ALA A 342 10.36 6.36 20.59
C ALA A 342 10.80 5.43 19.44
N LEU A 343 10.12 4.30 19.23
CA LEU A 343 10.39 3.39 18.12
C LEU A 343 9.70 3.90 16.85
N SER A 344 10.44 3.95 15.75
CA SER A 344 9.89 4.20 14.42
C SER A 344 9.71 2.87 13.68
N PRO A 345 8.56 2.60 13.04
CA PRO A 345 8.39 1.42 12.19
C PRO A 345 9.13 1.54 10.85
N ASN A 346 9.75 2.69 10.58
CA ASN A 346 10.42 2.99 9.32
C ASN A 346 11.77 3.70 9.56
N SER A 347 12.69 3.56 8.60
CA SER A 347 13.99 4.26 8.57
C SER A 347 13.91 5.62 7.87
N CYS A 348 12.74 6.02 7.35
CA CYS A 348 12.60 7.09 6.37
C CYS A 348 13.03 8.49 6.88
N PRO A 349 12.72 8.93 8.12
CA PRO A 349 13.25 10.18 8.64
C PRO A 349 14.78 10.24 8.61
N CYS A 350 15.45 9.15 8.97
CA CYS A 350 16.90 9.06 8.94
C CYS A 350 17.42 9.00 7.50
N GLU A 351 16.83 8.16 6.64
CA GLU A 351 17.22 8.02 5.23
C GLU A 351 17.05 9.31 4.44
N ARG A 352 16.00 10.10 4.68
CA ARG A 352 15.84 11.42 4.03
C ARG A 352 16.94 12.38 4.46
N VAL A 353 17.31 12.39 5.74
CA VAL A 353 18.43 13.20 6.24
C VAL A 353 19.74 12.73 5.62
N PHE A 354 19.99 11.42 5.58
CA PHE A 354 21.20 10.87 4.95
C PHE A 354 21.25 11.14 3.46
N SER A 355 20.14 10.98 2.72
CA SER A 355 20.06 11.29 1.29
C SER A 355 20.29 12.76 1.00
N LEU A 356 19.78 13.66 1.86
CA LEU A 356 20.07 15.09 1.76
C LEU A 356 21.56 15.36 2.01
N LEU A 357 22.15 14.75 3.03
CA LEU A 357 23.58 14.88 3.31
C LEU A 357 24.43 14.33 2.16
N GLU A 358 24.13 13.15 1.63
CA GLU A 358 24.78 12.60 0.43
C GLU A 358 24.60 13.51 -0.80
N SER A 359 23.46 14.20 -0.95
CA SER A 359 23.30 15.18 -2.02
C SER A 359 24.16 16.44 -1.82
N MET A 360 24.49 16.77 -0.57
CA MET A 360 25.35 17.90 -0.21
C MET A 360 26.84 17.55 -0.35
N PHE A 361 27.21 16.27 -0.17
CA PHE A 361 28.58 15.77 -0.28
C PHE A 361 28.72 14.90 -1.53
N GLY A 362 29.46 15.35 -2.54
CA GLY A 362 29.67 14.56 -3.76
C GLY A 362 30.39 13.23 -3.48
N SER A 363 30.35 12.27 -4.43
CA SER A 363 30.97 10.94 -4.29
C SER A 363 32.47 10.92 -3.96
N GLY A 364 33.18 12.04 -4.18
CA GLY A 364 34.58 12.22 -3.76
C GLY A 364 34.77 12.67 -2.30
N GLN A 365 33.69 12.87 -1.54
CA GLN A 365 33.71 13.46 -0.18
C GLN A 365 33.09 12.53 0.88
N GLU A 366 32.94 11.24 0.59
CA GLU A 366 32.35 10.24 1.50
C GLU A 366 33.06 10.19 2.87
N THR A 367 34.40 10.32 2.88
CA THR A 367 35.18 10.37 4.12
C THR A 367 34.84 11.59 4.97
N ALA A 368 34.65 12.76 4.34
CA ALA A 368 34.27 13.97 5.05
C ALA A 368 32.84 13.85 5.62
N LEU A 369 31.90 13.30 4.83
CA LEU A 369 30.54 13.01 5.30
C LEU A 369 30.56 12.08 6.53
N ALA A 370 31.35 11.01 6.50
CA ALA A 370 31.51 10.09 7.63
C ALA A 370 32.04 10.80 8.88
N ASP A 371 33.06 11.65 8.73
CA ASP A 371 33.63 12.43 9.82
C ASP A 371 32.63 13.43 10.41
N TYR A 372 31.84 14.12 9.58
CA TYR A 372 30.81 15.05 10.04
C TYR A 372 29.67 14.33 10.77
N LEU A 373 29.22 13.17 10.27
CA LEU A 373 28.21 12.34 10.94
C LEU A 373 28.70 11.84 12.29
N GLN A 374 29.92 11.29 12.33
CA GLN A 374 30.53 10.80 13.56
C GLN A 374 30.72 11.94 14.58
N ALA A 375 31.22 13.10 14.15
CA ALA A 375 31.40 14.25 15.01
C ALA A 375 30.05 14.74 15.57
N ALA A 376 29.01 14.85 14.74
CA ALA A 376 27.67 15.26 15.18
C ALA A 376 27.08 14.28 16.21
N LEU A 377 27.19 12.97 15.97
CA LEU A 377 26.76 11.93 16.90
C LEU A 377 27.56 11.97 18.22
N MET A 378 28.88 12.09 18.14
CA MET A 378 29.74 12.17 19.31
C MET A 378 29.50 13.44 20.13
N LEU A 379 29.28 14.59 19.50
CA LEU A 379 28.96 15.83 20.19
C LEU A 379 27.60 15.74 20.91
N ARG A 380 26.62 15.06 20.31
CA ARG A 380 25.30 14.83 20.91
C ARG A 380 25.37 13.81 22.05
N TYR A 381 26.05 12.69 21.85
CA TYR A 381 26.27 11.65 22.86
C TYR A 381 27.00 12.21 24.09
N ASN A 382 28.04 13.01 23.88
CA ASN A 382 28.80 13.65 24.94
C ASN A 382 28.11 14.91 25.53
N LYS A 383 26.86 15.21 25.15
CA LYS A 383 26.10 16.40 25.58
C LYS A 383 26.84 17.73 25.35
N ARG A 384 27.71 17.80 24.34
CA ARG A 384 28.51 18.98 23.99
C ARG A 384 27.81 19.91 23.00
N LEU A 385 26.76 19.42 22.34
CA LEU A 385 25.76 20.29 21.72
C LEU A 385 24.84 20.80 22.82
N GLN A 386 24.87 22.11 23.10
CA GLN A 386 23.86 22.70 23.96
C GLN A 386 22.48 22.45 23.33
N PRO A 387 21.47 21.99 24.11
CA PRO A 387 20.13 21.89 23.59
C PRO A 387 19.70 23.30 23.16
N TYR A 388 19.43 23.47 21.88
CA TYR A 388 18.74 24.66 21.41
C TYR A 388 17.44 24.71 22.22
N ARG A 389 17.26 25.76 23.03
CA ARG A 389 16.01 26.03 23.74
C ARG A 389 14.94 26.41 22.71
N SER A 390 14.53 25.48 21.86
CA SER A 390 13.22 25.57 21.23
C SER A 390 12.22 25.42 22.36
N ARG A 391 11.52 26.51 22.70
CA ARG A 391 10.28 26.46 23.46
C ARG A 391 9.30 25.60 22.66
N ILE A 392 9.36 24.28 22.86
CA ILE A 392 8.22 23.42 22.61
C ILE A 392 7.35 23.63 23.84
N ILE A 393 6.34 24.46 23.66
CA ILE A 393 5.24 24.59 24.61
C ILE A 393 4.47 23.28 24.49
N PHE A 394 4.57 22.43 25.53
CA PHE A 394 3.70 21.26 25.72
C PHE A 394 2.32 21.70 26.18
#